data_AF-A0A954S2A8-F1
#
_entry.id   AF-A0A954S2A8-F1
#
_cell.length_a   1.000
_cell.length_b   1.000
_cell.length_c   1.000
_cell.angle_alpha   90.00
_cell.angle_beta   90.00
_cell.angle_gamma   90.00
#
_symmetry.space_group_name_H-M   'P 1'
#
loop_
_entity.id
_entity.type
_entity.pdbx_description
1 polymer ?
#
loop_
_entity_poly.entity_id
_entity_poly.type
_entity_poly.pdbx_seq_one_letter_code
_entity_poly.pdbx_strand_id
1 'polypeptide(L)'
;MIRLGIVDFDSSHCVEFTRRFNHVSVSRDQYVEGARVVMGVTHPSKMSPERVPGHSQKLAECGVELVDSPDHLLGQVDGVLVL
;
A
#
# COMPACT_ATOMS: atom_id res chain seq x y z
N MET A 1 12.36 -10.22 6.16
CA MET A 1 11.15 -9.91 5.37
C MET A 1 11.26 -8.45 4.99
N ILE A 2 11.19 -8.12 3.71
CA ILE A 2 11.30 -6.74 3.22
C ILE A 2 10.01 -6.01 3.61
N ARG A 3 10.15 -4.89 4.32
CA ARG A 3 9.05 -3.99 4.67
C ARG A 3 8.87 -2.98 3.55
N LEU A 4 7.69 -2.93 2.94
CA LEU A 4 7.38 -2.00 1.86
C LEU A 4 6.47 -0.89 2.36
N GLY A 5 6.82 0.34 2.01
CA GLY A 5 5.91 1.47 2.00
C GLY A 5 5.19 1.55 0.66
N ILE A 6 4.00 2.14 0.63
CA ILE A 6 3.26 2.42 -0.61
C ILE A 6 2.72 3.85 -0.61
N VAL A 7 2.86 4.54 -1.74
CA VAL A 7 2.36 5.89 -1.96
C VAL A 7 1.46 5.93 -3.21
N ASP A 8 0.74 7.03 -3.39
CA ASP A 8 -0.14 7.30 -4.54
C ASP A 8 -1.31 6.32 -4.71
N PHE A 9 -2.44 6.63 -4.03
CA PHE A 9 -3.61 5.75 -3.95
C PHE A 9 -4.69 6.07 -4.98
N ASP A 10 -4.34 6.57 -6.16
CA ASP A 10 -5.30 6.92 -7.22
C ASP A 10 -5.55 5.80 -8.24
N SER A 11 -4.74 4.75 -8.20
CA SER A 11 -4.89 3.54 -9.02
C SER A 11 -5.34 2.34 -8.18
N SER A 12 -6.08 1.42 -8.80
CA SER A 12 -6.40 0.12 -8.20
C SER A 12 -5.14 -0.73 -7.93
N HIS A 13 -4.01 -0.40 -8.57
CA HIS A 13 -2.73 -1.08 -8.35
C HIS A 13 -2.28 -1.04 -6.88
N CYS A 14 -2.57 0.04 -6.13
CA CYS A 14 -2.19 0.12 -4.72
C CYS A 14 -2.84 -1.01 -3.90
N VAL A 15 -4.11 -1.29 -4.18
CA VAL A 15 -4.87 -2.37 -3.53
C VAL A 15 -4.36 -3.73 -4.01
N GLU A 16 -4.23 -3.91 -5.33
CA GLU A 16 -3.92 -5.20 -5.92
C GLU A 16 -2.49 -5.67 -5.63
N PHE A 17 -1.52 -4.76 -5.53
CA PHE A 17 -0.16 -5.08 -5.09
C PHE A 17 -0.14 -5.41 -3.61
N THR A 18 -0.80 -4.59 -2.78
CA THR A 18 -0.91 -4.85 -1.34
C THR A 18 -1.49 -6.23 -1.06
N ARG A 19 -2.58 -6.62 -1.74
CA ARG A 19 -3.18 -7.96 -1.59
C ARG A 19 -2.20 -9.10 -1.88
N ARG A 20 -1.37 -8.97 -2.92
CA ARG A 20 -0.39 -9.99 -3.33
C ARG A 20 0.83 -10.06 -2.42
N PHE A 21 1.28 -8.94 -1.85
CA PHE A 21 2.36 -8.94 -0.87
C PHE A 21 1.89 -9.34 0.54
N ASN A 22 0.66 -8.96 0.92
CA ASN A 22 0.11 -9.26 2.25
C ASN A 22 -0.72 -10.55 2.29
N HIS A 23 -0.88 -11.22 1.14
CA HIS A 23 -1.60 -12.49 1.00
C HIS A 23 -3.06 -12.40 1.45
N VAL A 24 -3.74 -11.30 1.09
CA VAL A 24 -5.13 -11.02 1.47
C VAL A 24 -6.05 -11.13 0.26
N SER A 25 -7.09 -11.96 0.36
CA SER A 25 -8.17 -12.09 -0.63
C SER A 25 -7.71 -12.37 -2.07
N VAL A 26 -6.58 -13.06 -2.25
CA VAL A 26 -6.05 -13.52 -3.55
C VAL A 26 -5.63 -14.99 -3.45
N SER A 27 -5.54 -15.69 -4.58
CA SER A 27 -5.12 -17.08 -4.61
C SER A 27 -3.62 -17.22 -4.37
N ARG A 28 -3.20 -18.37 -3.81
CA ARG A 28 -1.81 -18.61 -3.40
C ARG A 28 -0.81 -18.56 -4.55
N ASP A 29 -1.22 -18.89 -5.77
CA ASP A 29 -0.38 -18.80 -6.99
C ASP A 29 -0.08 -17.35 -7.40
N GLN A 30 -0.81 -16.38 -6.86
CA GLN A 30 -0.61 -14.95 -7.09
C GLN A 30 0.21 -14.27 -5.97
N TYR A 31 0.62 -15.03 -4.95
CA TYR A 31 1.37 -14.47 -3.83
C TYR A 31 2.74 -14.00 -4.29
N VAL A 32 3.14 -12.85 -3.76
CA VAL A 32 4.53 -12.40 -3.83
C VAL A 32 5.13 -12.60 -2.45
N GLU A 33 6.12 -13.50 -2.38
CA GLU A 33 6.77 -13.90 -1.14
C GLU A 33 7.99 -13.00 -0.82
N GLY A 34 8.39 -12.98 0.45
CA GLY A 34 9.62 -12.32 0.90
C GLY A 34 9.48 -10.84 1.28
N ALA A 35 8.35 -10.19 0.95
CA ALA A 35 8.04 -8.81 1.30
C ALA A 35 6.60 -8.64 1.77
N ARG A 36 6.33 -7.58 2.53
CA ARG A 36 4.98 -7.16 2.93
C ARG A 36 4.84 -5.65 2.86
N VAL A 37 3.67 -5.17 2.44
CA VAL A 37 3.31 -3.75 2.54
C VAL A 37 2.85 -3.50 3.96
N VAL A 38 3.59 -2.65 4.68
CA VAL A 38 3.37 -2.40 6.11
C VAL A 38 2.85 -0.99 6.38
N MET A 39 3.17 -0.03 5.52
CA MET A 39 2.78 1.37 5.69
C MET A 39 2.35 2.00 4.37
N GLY A 40 1.39 2.91 4.43
CA GLY A 40 0.81 3.57 3.27
C GLY A 40 0.53 5.06 3.51
N VAL A 41 0.85 5.91 2.55
CA VAL A 41 0.69 7.37 2.71
C VAL A 41 -0.62 7.84 2.05
N THR A 42 -1.52 8.42 2.84
CA THR A 42 -2.87 8.87 2.42
C THR A 42 -2.89 10.25 1.76
N HIS A 43 -1.74 10.73 1.26
CA HIS A 43 -1.65 12.03 0.61
C HIS A 43 -2.60 12.11 -0.59
N PRO A 44 -3.30 13.25 -0.80
CA PRO A 44 -4.23 13.39 -1.90
C PRO A 44 -3.52 13.32 -3.26
N SER A 45 -4.09 12.55 -4.19
CA SER A 45 -3.71 12.62 -5.60
C SER A 45 -4.25 13.90 -6.22
N LYS A 46 -3.41 14.57 -7.02
CA LYS A 46 -3.85 15.72 -7.85
C LYS A 46 -4.66 15.27 -9.08
N MET A 47 -4.54 14.01 -9.48
CA MET A 47 -5.14 13.48 -10.71
C MET A 47 -6.50 12.82 -10.46
N SER A 48 -6.66 12.10 -9.35
CA SER A 48 -7.93 11.44 -9.00
C SER A 48 -8.14 11.40 -7.48
N PRO A 49 -8.33 12.56 -6.83
CA PRO A 49 -8.49 12.65 -5.37
C PRO A 49 -9.70 11.86 -4.85
N GLU A 50 -10.74 11.68 -5.67
CA GLU A 50 -11.96 10.96 -5.32
C GLU A 50 -11.75 9.45 -5.08
N ARG A 51 -10.65 8.89 -5.58
CA ARG A 51 -10.32 7.46 -5.44
C ARG A 51 -9.57 7.14 -4.14
N VAL A 52 -8.81 8.11 -3.62
CA VAL A 52 -7.92 7.93 -2.47
C VAL A 52 -8.65 7.39 -1.24
N PRO A 53 -9.83 7.89 -0.83
CA PRO A 53 -10.51 7.38 0.37
C PRO A 53 -10.89 5.90 0.26
N GLY A 54 -11.45 5.49 -0.89
CA GLY A 54 -11.89 4.12 -1.12
C GLY A 54 -10.72 3.12 -1.21
N HIS A 55 -9.58 3.55 -1.73
CA HIS A 55 -8.37 2.73 -1.74
C HIS A 55 -7.70 2.67 -0.37
N SER A 56 -7.64 3.79 0.36
CA SER A 56 -7.11 3.86 1.74
C SER A 56 -7.80 2.84 2.63
N GLN A 57 -9.13 2.79 2.62
CA GLN A 57 -9.90 1.81 3.39
C GLN A 57 -9.49 0.36 3.06
N LYS A 58 -9.37 0.03 1.77
CA LYS A 58 -8.98 -1.33 1.34
C LYS A 58 -7.55 -1.69 1.75
N LEU A 59 -6.63 -0.72 1.78
CA LEU A 59 -5.27 -0.95 2.27
C LEU A 59 -5.26 -1.22 3.79
N ALA A 60 -6.05 -0.47 4.56
CA ALA A 60 -6.22 -0.73 5.99
C ALA A 60 -6.80 -2.14 6.25
N GLU A 61 -7.79 -2.56 5.46
CA GLU A 61 -8.33 -3.94 5.49
C GLU A 61 -7.28 -5.00 5.16
N CYS A 62 -6.25 -4.67 4.38
CA CYS A 62 -5.11 -5.54 4.10
C CYS A 62 -4.01 -5.49 5.17
N GLY A 63 -4.26 -4.81 6.30
CA GLY A 63 -3.32 -4.71 7.42
C GLY A 63 -2.21 -3.68 7.23
N VAL A 64 -2.40 -2.70 6.34
CA VAL A 64 -1.45 -1.60 6.13
C VAL A 64 -1.73 -0.47 7.11
N GLU A 65 -0.70 0.01 7.79
CA GLU A 65 -0.78 1.22 8.62
C GLU A 65 -0.83 2.47 7.73
N LEU A 66 -1.82 3.32 7.93
CA LEU A 66 -1.99 4.53 7.14
C LEU A 66 -1.44 5.75 7.87
N VAL A 67 -0.58 6.50 7.18
CA VAL A 67 0.06 7.73 7.66
C VAL A 67 -0.21 8.88 6.69
N ASP A 68 -0.10 10.12 7.17
CA ASP A 68 -0.45 11.33 6.41
C ASP A 68 0.75 12.01 5.72
N SER A 69 1.98 11.58 6.03
CA SER A 69 3.22 12.12 5.44
C SER A 69 4.21 11.01 5.06
N PRO A 70 4.93 11.14 3.92
CA PRO A 70 6.02 10.25 3.55
C PRO A 70 7.16 10.19 4.58
N ASP A 71 7.34 11.22 5.41
CA ASP A 71 8.39 11.26 6.43
C ASP A 71 8.26 10.11 7.43
N HIS A 72 7.03 9.63 7.67
CA HIS A 72 6.78 8.47 8.53
C HIS A 72 7.35 7.16 7.97
N LEU A 73 7.65 7.09 6.66
CA LEU A 73 8.26 5.90 6.06
C LEU A 73 9.76 5.78 6.38
N LEU A 74 10.43 6.90 6.69
CA LEU A 74 11.87 6.94 6.89
C LEU A 74 12.28 6.06 8.08
N GLY A 75 13.12 5.06 7.81
CA GLY A 75 13.56 4.06 8.80
C GLY A 75 12.52 2.98 9.14
N GLN A 76 11.27 3.13 8.72
CA GLN A 76 10.20 2.16 8.97
C GLN A 76 10.05 1.13 7.83
N VAL A 77 10.52 1.44 6.63
CA VAL A 77 10.43 0.57 5.45
C VAL A 77 11.78 0.39 4.78
N ASP A 78 11.96 -0.72 4.08
CA ASP A 78 13.18 -1.10 3.37
C ASP A 78 13.09 -0.74 1.86
N GLY A 79 11.88 -0.47 1.36
CA GLY A 79 11.62 -0.01 0.00
C GLY A 79 10.25 0.66 -0.13
N VAL A 80 10.04 1.44 -1.18
CA VAL A 80 8.78 2.15 -1.45
C VAL A 80 8.25 1.80 -2.83
N LEU A 81 6.97 1.45 -2.91
CA LEU A 81 6.21 1.32 -4.14
C LEU A 81 5.56 2.68 -4.45
N VAL A 82 5.91 3.26 -5.60
CA VAL A 82 5.33 4.52 -6.13
C VAL A 82 4.48 4.16 -7.34
N LEU A 83 3.25 4.68 -7.41
CA LEU A 83 2.22 4.21 -8.34
C LEU A 83 1.69 5.31 -9.28
#